data_AF-A0A8J8A3R1-F1
#
_entry.id   AF-A0A8J8A3R1-F1
#
_cell.length_a   1.000
_cell.length_b   1.000
_cell.length_c   1.000
_cell.angle_alpha   90.00
_cell.angle_beta   90.00
_cell.angle_gamma   90.00
#
_symmetry.space_group_name_H-M   'P 1'
#
loop_
_entity.id
_entity.type
_entity.pdbx_description
1 polymer ?
#
loop_
_entity_poly.entity_id
_entity_poly.type
_entity_poly.pdbx_seq_one_letter_code
_entity_poly.pdbx_strand_id
1 'polypeptide(L)'
;MGGNLPTAPAMVGNVVLWKPSRSVIFANFEIMKILMEAGLPDGVINFVPFPSKWSDVVLSHPDFTGLHFTGSHETLVKLWKRISENITGYKNIPRIVGETGGKDFIFVHSSADVKAVVTNIIRGGFGYQGQKCSAVSRVYVPKSLWPAIREGLLAELPRIKYGPVDDLSNHMGAVIDEGAFKKIVSYIEYAKAHPEEYEIIYGGHYDSGKGWFIEPTVILTRNPKGKLMTEEIFGPVVTVYVYDDDKYEETLRLCNETSPYGLTGSIFARDRYAIVKAEKMLRYAAGNFYINDKPTGAIVGRQPFGGSRWSGTNDKAGSWLNLLRWLNPRTIKETLVPKK
;
A
#
# COMPACT_ATOMS: atom_id res chain seq x y z
N MET A 1 2.70 -6.84 9.83
CA MET A 1 3.76 -6.25 8.99
C MET A 1 5.03 -5.97 9.79
N GLY A 2 4.93 -5.27 10.94
CA GLY A 2 6.10 -4.87 11.75
C GLY A 2 7.08 -5.99 12.09
N GLY A 3 6.61 -7.20 12.45
CA GLY A 3 7.48 -8.33 12.77
C GLY A 3 8.22 -8.96 11.58
N ASN A 4 7.69 -8.87 10.35
CA ASN A 4 8.32 -9.51 9.18
C ASN A 4 9.63 -8.82 8.77
N LEU A 5 9.64 -7.48 8.76
CA LEU A 5 10.80 -6.70 8.32
C LEU A 5 12.09 -7.06 9.09
N PRO A 6 12.08 -7.21 10.42
CA PRO A 6 13.27 -7.62 11.15
C PRO A 6 13.48 -9.15 11.17
N THR A 7 12.43 -9.97 11.11
CA THR A 7 12.59 -11.43 11.26
C THR A 7 13.00 -12.11 9.96
N ALA A 8 12.57 -11.62 8.79
CA ALA A 8 12.96 -12.18 7.50
C ALA A 8 14.50 -12.19 7.27
N PRO A 9 15.23 -11.08 7.44
CA PRO A 9 16.70 -11.11 7.39
C PRO A 9 17.33 -11.91 8.53
N ALA A 10 16.78 -11.86 9.75
CA ALA A 10 17.31 -12.61 10.89
C ALA A 10 17.25 -14.13 10.70
N MET A 11 16.14 -14.61 10.13
CA MET A 11 15.91 -16.03 9.82
C MET A 11 16.97 -16.62 8.86
N VAL A 12 17.63 -15.79 8.06
CA VAL A 12 18.70 -16.22 7.15
C VAL A 12 20.10 -15.81 7.63
N GLY A 13 20.24 -15.49 8.93
CA GLY A 13 21.52 -15.31 9.61
C GLY A 13 22.03 -13.87 9.74
N ASN A 14 21.19 -12.86 9.47
CA ASN A 14 21.56 -11.47 9.71
C ASN A 14 21.24 -11.03 11.15
N VAL A 15 21.91 -9.98 11.62
CA VAL A 15 21.49 -9.23 12.81
C VAL A 15 20.78 -7.95 12.39
N VAL A 16 19.84 -7.47 13.22
CA VAL A 16 18.94 -6.38 12.84
C VAL A 16 18.82 -5.34 13.93
N LEU A 17 18.81 -4.07 13.51
CA LEU A 17 18.33 -2.96 14.31
C LEU A 17 16.91 -2.61 13.86
N TRP A 18 15.93 -2.90 14.71
CA TRP A 18 14.53 -2.69 14.41
C TRP A 18 14.03 -1.36 14.98
N LYS A 19 13.81 -0.39 14.09
CA LYS A 19 13.16 0.89 14.41
C LYS A 19 11.65 0.83 14.09
N PRO A 20 10.77 0.54 15.06
CA PRO A 20 9.32 0.50 14.81
C PRO A 20 8.74 1.89 14.47
N SER A 21 7.52 1.91 13.92
CA SER A 21 6.71 3.13 13.84
C SER A 21 6.15 3.51 15.22
N ARG A 22 6.12 4.81 15.53
CA ARG A 22 5.69 5.33 16.83
C ARG A 22 4.27 4.90 17.19
N SER A 23 3.36 4.95 16.22
CA SER A 23 1.93 4.69 16.43
C SER A 23 1.58 3.21 16.64
N VAL A 24 2.57 2.31 16.50
CA VAL A 24 2.41 0.86 16.70
C VAL A 24 3.54 0.26 17.55
N ILE A 25 4.18 1.07 18.41
CA ILE A 25 5.27 0.61 19.29
C ILE A 25 4.77 -0.53 20.20
N PHE A 26 3.59 -0.38 20.80
CA PHE A 26 3.03 -1.37 21.73
C PHE A 26 2.96 -2.78 21.10
N ALA A 27 2.23 -2.93 19.99
CA ALA A 27 2.08 -4.21 19.31
C ALA A 27 3.42 -4.78 18.82
N ASN A 28 4.34 -3.93 18.35
CA ASN A 28 5.67 -4.38 17.92
C ASN A 28 6.55 -4.83 19.10
N PHE A 29 6.41 -4.20 20.26
CA PHE A 29 7.14 -4.61 21.46
C PHE A 29 6.62 -5.95 22.00
N GLU A 30 5.30 -6.20 21.95
CA GLU A 30 4.74 -7.52 22.27
C GLU A 30 5.28 -8.60 21.31
N ILE A 31 5.42 -8.31 20.01
CA ILE A 31 6.09 -9.23 19.08
C ILE A 31 7.55 -9.48 19.48
N MET A 32 8.29 -8.45 19.92
CA MET A 32 9.67 -8.63 20.39
C MET A 32 9.73 -9.58 21.61
N LYS A 33 8.82 -9.42 22.58
CA LYS A 33 8.75 -10.34 23.73
C LYS A 33 8.48 -11.77 23.31
N ILE A 34 7.53 -11.99 22.40
CA ILE A 34 7.23 -13.32 21.86
C ILE A 34 8.48 -13.92 21.19
N LEU A 35 9.26 -13.14 20.44
CA LEU A 35 10.50 -13.62 19.83
C LEU A 35 11.54 -14.02 20.88
N MET A 36 11.68 -13.24 21.96
CA MET A 36 12.57 -13.57 23.07
C MET A 36 12.14 -14.85 23.79
N GLU A 37 10.84 -14.98 24.10
CA GLU A 37 10.26 -16.18 24.71
C GLU A 37 10.40 -17.42 23.81
N ALA A 38 10.35 -17.24 22.49
CA ALA A 38 10.60 -18.31 21.52
C ALA A 38 12.08 -18.71 21.38
N GLY A 39 12.99 -18.04 22.10
CA GLY A 39 14.42 -18.36 22.14
C GLY A 39 15.29 -17.60 21.13
N LEU A 40 14.84 -16.45 20.62
CA LEU A 40 15.70 -15.56 19.83
C LEU A 40 16.91 -15.12 20.67
N PRO A 41 18.16 -15.38 20.24
CA PRO A 41 19.34 -15.00 21.01
C PRO A 41 19.48 -13.47 21.15
N ASP A 42 20.07 -13.05 22.26
CA ASP A 42 20.39 -11.65 22.53
C ASP A 42 21.22 -11.03 21.40
N GLY A 43 20.85 -9.82 20.98
CA GLY A 43 21.55 -9.06 19.95
C GLY A 43 21.19 -9.43 18.50
N VAL A 44 20.44 -10.50 18.24
CA VAL A 44 20.00 -10.85 16.87
C VAL A 44 19.01 -9.84 16.31
N ILE A 45 18.00 -9.46 17.09
CA ILE A 45 17.12 -8.32 16.78
C ILE A 45 17.17 -7.35 17.95
N ASN A 46 17.58 -6.10 17.68
CA ASN A 46 17.67 -5.03 18.66
C ASN A 46 16.48 -4.09 18.45
N PHE A 47 15.54 -4.05 19.39
CA PHE A 47 14.38 -3.17 19.33
C PHE A 47 14.75 -1.76 19.77
N VAL A 48 14.93 -0.83 18.83
CA VAL A 48 15.44 0.52 19.11
C VAL A 48 14.50 1.57 18.53
N PRO A 49 13.47 2.01 19.29
CA PRO A 49 12.64 3.14 18.89
C PRO A 49 13.45 4.44 18.95
N PHE A 50 13.63 5.11 17.82
CA PHE A 50 14.26 6.43 17.78
C PHE A 50 13.58 7.36 16.76
N PRO A 51 13.62 8.70 16.97
CA PRO A 51 13.18 9.68 15.99
C PRO A 51 13.98 9.61 14.69
N SER A 52 13.32 9.72 13.53
CA SER A 52 13.97 9.56 12.21
C SER A 52 15.17 10.48 11.95
N LYS A 53 15.28 11.62 12.67
CA LYS A 53 16.47 12.51 12.59
C LYS A 53 17.78 11.84 13.02
N TRP A 54 17.72 10.72 13.74
CA TRP A 54 18.90 9.95 14.16
C TRP A 54 19.25 8.80 13.22
N SER A 55 18.53 8.64 12.10
CA SER A 55 18.78 7.53 11.15
C SER A 55 20.21 7.57 10.60
N ASP A 56 20.80 8.77 10.47
CA ASP A 56 22.16 8.97 9.97
C ASP A 56 23.23 8.25 10.81
N VAL A 57 23.00 8.07 12.11
CA VAL A 57 23.93 7.32 12.98
C VAL A 57 24.03 5.87 12.51
N VAL A 58 22.91 5.26 12.12
CA VAL A 58 22.87 3.89 11.60
C VAL A 58 23.36 3.85 10.15
N LEU A 59 22.90 4.79 9.32
CA LEU A 59 23.19 4.80 7.89
C LEU A 59 24.63 5.17 7.56
N SER A 60 25.39 5.78 8.47
CA SER A 60 26.81 6.08 8.25
C SER A 60 27.76 4.97 8.74
N HIS A 61 27.25 3.93 9.39
CA HIS A 61 28.08 2.89 9.98
C HIS A 61 28.74 2.02 8.89
N PRO A 62 30.06 1.74 8.93
CA PRO A 62 30.75 0.95 7.89
C PRO A 62 30.22 -0.47 7.70
N ASP A 63 29.66 -1.07 8.75
CA ASP A 63 29.03 -2.40 8.72
C ASP A 63 27.55 -2.39 8.30
N PHE A 64 26.99 -1.26 7.90
CA PHE A 64 25.63 -1.22 7.38
C PHE A 64 25.53 -2.00 6.06
N THR A 65 24.73 -3.07 6.02
CA THR A 65 24.62 -3.98 4.86
C THR A 65 23.27 -3.93 4.15
N GLY A 66 22.25 -3.29 4.74
CA GLY A 66 20.98 -3.16 4.06
C GLY A 66 19.86 -2.48 4.85
N LEU A 67 18.84 -2.08 4.12
CA LEU A 67 17.63 -1.42 4.60
C LEU A 67 16.41 -2.27 4.20
N HIS A 68 15.66 -2.78 5.18
CA HIS A 68 14.34 -3.37 4.96
C HIS A 68 13.26 -2.39 5.42
N PHE A 69 12.58 -1.74 4.47
CA PHE A 69 11.74 -0.58 4.74
C PHE A 69 10.30 -0.79 4.27
N THR A 70 9.36 -0.29 5.08
CA THR A 70 8.00 -0.01 4.63
C THR A 70 7.55 1.35 5.15
N GLY A 71 7.05 2.21 4.27
CA GLY A 71 6.64 3.57 4.62
C GLY A 71 6.36 4.44 3.39
N SER A 72 6.48 5.76 3.53
CA SER A 72 6.21 6.67 2.41
C SER A 72 7.32 6.61 1.34
N HIS A 73 6.93 6.86 0.09
CA HIS A 73 7.84 6.99 -1.03
C HIS A 73 8.93 8.04 -0.77
N GLU A 74 8.55 9.20 -0.27
CA GLU A 74 9.46 10.31 0.05
C GLU A 74 10.53 9.91 1.07
N THR A 75 10.16 9.15 2.11
CA THR A 75 11.12 8.67 3.11
C THR A 75 12.06 7.64 2.52
N LEU A 76 11.56 6.67 1.72
CA LEU A 76 12.42 5.70 1.07
C LEU A 76 13.46 6.39 0.16
N VAL A 77 13.04 7.36 -0.65
CA VAL A 77 13.96 8.12 -1.53
C VAL A 77 15.01 8.88 -0.73
N LYS A 78 14.64 9.52 0.39
CA LYS A 78 15.59 10.22 1.26
C LYS A 78 16.62 9.25 1.83
N LEU A 79 16.18 8.10 2.37
CA LEU A 79 17.08 7.08 2.91
C LEU A 79 17.99 6.50 1.82
N TRP A 80 17.44 6.24 0.63
CA TRP A 80 18.20 5.71 -0.50
C TRP A 80 19.31 6.67 -0.93
N LYS A 81 18.99 7.96 -1.11
CA LYS A 81 19.99 9.00 -1.44
C LYS A 81 21.10 9.03 -0.40
N ARG A 82 20.73 9.03 0.88
CA ARG A 82 21.68 9.06 1.99
C ARG A 82 22.61 7.85 2.01
N ILE A 83 22.08 6.65 1.74
CA ILE A 83 22.89 5.44 1.60
C ILE A 83 23.84 5.58 0.41
N SER A 84 23.36 6.05 -0.74
CA SER A 84 24.20 6.26 -1.93
C SER A 84 25.32 7.29 -1.71
N GLU A 85 25.07 8.36 -0.96
CA GLU A 85 26.09 9.37 -0.61
C GLU A 85 27.25 8.77 0.21
N ASN A 86 26.95 7.79 1.06
CA ASN A 86 27.92 7.15 1.95
C ASN A 86 28.55 5.88 1.33
N ILE A 87 28.30 5.58 0.05
CA ILE A 87 28.57 4.27 -0.55
C ILE A 87 30.02 3.79 -0.40
N THR A 88 30.99 4.71 -0.41
CA THR A 88 32.43 4.42 -0.28
C THR A 88 32.87 4.11 1.15
N GLY A 89 32.05 4.46 2.15
CA GLY A 89 32.32 4.21 3.56
C GLY A 89 31.92 2.81 4.04
N TYR A 90 31.17 2.05 3.25
CA TYR A 90 30.68 0.73 3.64
C TYR A 90 31.63 -0.40 3.25
N LYS A 91 31.70 -1.44 4.09
CA LYS A 91 32.44 -2.67 3.77
C LYS A 91 31.77 -3.52 2.68
N ASN A 92 30.45 -3.37 2.51
CA ASN A 92 29.65 -4.04 1.49
C ASN A 92 28.69 -3.04 0.86
N ILE A 93 28.33 -3.23 -0.40
CA ILE A 93 27.27 -2.44 -1.05
C ILE A 93 25.93 -2.73 -0.35
N PRO A 94 25.29 -1.75 0.33
CA PRO A 94 24.08 -2.03 1.07
C PRO A 94 22.90 -2.40 0.15
N ARG A 95 22.11 -3.40 0.56
CA ARG A 95 20.90 -3.80 -0.17
C ARG A 95 19.69 -3.05 0.35
N ILE A 96 18.97 -2.38 -0.54
CA ILE A 96 17.74 -1.67 -0.19
C ILE A 96 16.55 -2.48 -0.70
N VAL A 97 15.67 -2.85 0.23
CA VAL A 97 14.39 -3.52 -0.01
C VAL A 97 13.34 -2.60 0.60
N GLY A 98 12.53 -1.99 -0.26
CA GLY A 98 11.58 -0.97 0.15
C GLY A 98 10.21 -1.22 -0.46
N GLU A 99 9.20 -1.36 0.37
CA GLU A 99 7.79 -1.33 -0.05
C GLU A 99 7.20 0.02 0.35
N THR A 100 6.54 0.69 -0.58
CA THR A 100 5.91 2.00 -0.34
C THR A 100 4.43 1.97 -0.66
N GLY A 101 3.81 3.13 -0.55
CA GLY A 101 2.39 3.32 -0.80
C GLY A 101 1.94 3.05 -2.24
N GLY A 102 0.63 3.22 -2.41
CA GLY A 102 -0.08 2.97 -3.66
C GLY A 102 -1.09 4.06 -3.97
N LYS A 103 -1.57 4.04 -5.21
CA LYS A 103 -2.81 4.72 -5.59
C LYS A 103 -3.69 3.72 -6.35
N ASP A 104 -4.11 2.71 -5.61
CA ASP A 104 -4.71 1.50 -6.16
C ASP A 104 -6.06 1.77 -6.79
N PHE A 105 -6.36 0.98 -7.81
CA PHE A 105 -7.52 1.18 -8.64
C PHE A 105 -8.46 -0.03 -8.69
N ILE A 106 -9.75 0.25 -8.83
CA ILE A 106 -10.73 -0.67 -9.39
C ILE A 106 -11.11 -0.16 -10.78
N PHE A 107 -10.93 -0.98 -11.79
CA PHE A 107 -11.41 -0.74 -13.13
C PHE A 107 -12.67 -1.57 -13.35
N VAL A 108 -13.74 -0.97 -13.85
CA VAL A 108 -15.02 -1.65 -14.10
C VAL A 108 -15.25 -1.69 -15.60
N HIS A 109 -15.59 -2.86 -16.15
CA HIS A 109 -16.09 -3.02 -17.52
C HIS A 109 -17.62 -3.08 -17.51
N SER A 110 -18.29 -2.75 -18.61
CA SER A 110 -19.77 -2.76 -18.71
C SER A 110 -20.41 -4.13 -18.45
N SER A 111 -19.64 -5.21 -18.59
CA SER A 111 -20.06 -6.58 -18.24
C SER A 111 -20.00 -6.92 -16.74
N ALA A 112 -19.57 -5.99 -15.88
CA ALA A 112 -19.30 -6.26 -14.47
C ALA A 112 -20.57 -6.56 -13.66
N ASP A 113 -20.38 -7.30 -12.57
CA ASP A 113 -21.42 -7.47 -11.56
C ASP A 113 -21.47 -6.24 -10.64
N VAL A 114 -22.56 -5.47 -10.70
CA VAL A 114 -22.72 -4.22 -9.94
C VAL A 114 -22.61 -4.45 -8.43
N LYS A 115 -23.23 -5.51 -7.89
CA LYS A 115 -23.22 -5.78 -6.44
C LYS A 115 -21.81 -6.13 -5.96
N ALA A 116 -21.08 -6.92 -6.77
CA ALA A 116 -19.69 -7.25 -6.49
C ALA A 116 -18.81 -6.00 -6.52
N VAL A 117 -19.00 -5.11 -7.50
CA VAL A 117 -18.26 -3.83 -7.60
C VAL A 117 -18.50 -2.97 -6.37
N VAL A 118 -19.76 -2.68 -6.01
CA VAL A 118 -20.12 -1.85 -4.85
C VAL A 118 -19.50 -2.41 -3.56
N THR A 119 -19.68 -3.70 -3.32
CA THR A 119 -19.14 -4.38 -2.12
C THR A 119 -17.61 -4.24 -2.03
N ASN A 120 -16.91 -4.40 -3.16
CA ASN A 120 -15.45 -4.38 -3.18
C ASN A 120 -14.85 -2.97 -3.19
N ILE A 121 -15.57 -1.96 -3.70
CA ILE A 121 -15.22 -0.55 -3.48
C ILE A 121 -15.27 -0.25 -1.99
N ILE A 122 -16.36 -0.63 -1.31
CA ILE A 122 -16.54 -0.35 0.12
C ILE A 122 -15.46 -1.05 0.96
N ARG A 123 -15.32 -2.38 0.81
CA ARG A 123 -14.34 -3.15 1.59
C ARG A 123 -12.90 -2.78 1.26
N GLY A 124 -12.62 -2.47 0.00
CA GLY A 124 -11.30 -2.10 -0.49
C GLY A 124 -10.87 -0.69 -0.11
N GLY A 125 -11.79 0.27 -0.11
CA GLY A 125 -11.50 1.68 0.19
C GLY A 125 -11.61 2.04 1.66
N PHE A 126 -12.51 1.39 2.41
CA PHE A 126 -12.82 1.79 3.79
C PHE A 126 -12.38 0.79 4.86
N GLY A 127 -12.01 -0.44 4.48
CA GLY A 127 -11.46 -1.40 5.44
C GLY A 127 -10.19 -0.88 6.11
N TYR A 128 -10.18 -0.82 7.45
CA TYR A 128 -9.12 -0.14 8.24
C TYR A 128 -8.96 1.35 7.88
N GLN A 129 -10.09 2.05 7.66
CA GLN A 129 -10.15 3.46 7.29
C GLN A 129 -9.32 3.82 6.05
N GLY A 130 -9.13 2.89 5.12
CA GLY A 130 -8.28 3.10 3.94
C GLY A 130 -6.78 3.20 4.25
N GLN A 131 -6.35 2.90 5.48
CA GLN A 131 -4.94 2.96 5.90
C GLN A 131 -4.20 1.66 5.56
N LYS A 132 -4.32 1.23 4.31
CA LYS A 132 -3.60 0.10 3.74
C LYS A 132 -2.87 0.61 2.51
N CYS A 133 -1.63 0.18 2.31
CA CYS A 133 -0.90 0.51 1.08
C CYS A 133 -1.64 0.07 -0.18
N SER A 134 -2.46 -0.98 -0.08
CA SER A 134 -3.28 -1.54 -1.17
C SER A 134 -4.73 -0.99 -1.21
N ALA A 135 -5.07 0.03 -0.43
CA ALA A 135 -6.45 0.51 -0.32
C ALA A 135 -6.95 1.11 -1.64
N VAL A 136 -8.17 0.74 -2.02
CA VAL A 136 -8.81 1.30 -3.22
C VAL A 136 -8.97 2.79 -3.01
N SER A 137 -8.40 3.59 -3.90
CA SER A 137 -8.51 5.05 -3.83
C SER A 137 -9.02 5.65 -5.14
N ARG A 138 -9.01 4.89 -6.23
CA ARG A 138 -9.52 5.32 -7.54
C ARG A 138 -10.40 4.25 -8.17
N VAL A 139 -11.49 4.67 -8.78
CA VAL A 139 -12.42 3.75 -9.45
C VAL A 139 -12.77 4.30 -10.82
N TYR A 140 -12.62 3.48 -11.85
CA TYR A 140 -12.99 3.82 -13.23
C TYR A 140 -14.26 3.05 -13.59
N VAL A 141 -15.35 3.77 -13.85
CA VAL A 141 -16.69 3.17 -14.02
C VAL A 141 -17.28 3.52 -15.39
N PRO A 142 -17.81 2.57 -16.16
CA PRO A 142 -18.46 2.87 -17.43
C PRO A 142 -19.79 3.57 -17.17
N LYS A 143 -20.13 4.53 -18.03
CA LYS A 143 -21.33 5.35 -17.92
C LYS A 143 -22.60 4.52 -17.83
N SER A 144 -22.68 3.40 -18.55
CA SER A 144 -23.83 2.47 -18.51
C SER A 144 -24.10 1.87 -17.12
N LEU A 145 -23.07 1.66 -16.30
CA LEU A 145 -23.21 1.06 -14.95
C LEU A 145 -23.19 2.08 -13.82
N TRP A 146 -22.76 3.33 -14.09
CA TRP A 146 -22.61 4.34 -13.05
C TRP A 146 -23.88 4.59 -12.24
N PRO A 147 -25.10 4.75 -12.83
CA PRO A 147 -26.31 4.97 -12.04
C PRO A 147 -26.56 3.88 -10.99
N ALA A 148 -26.45 2.61 -11.39
CA ALA A 148 -26.68 1.47 -10.49
C ALA A 148 -25.58 1.32 -9.43
N ILE A 149 -24.32 1.61 -9.78
CA ILE A 149 -23.20 1.59 -8.81
C ILE A 149 -23.35 2.73 -7.80
N ARG A 150 -23.69 3.94 -8.26
CA ARG A 150 -23.92 5.10 -7.38
C ARG A 150 -25.05 4.82 -6.41
N GLU A 151 -26.18 4.30 -6.89
CA GLU A 151 -27.30 3.90 -6.05
C GLU A 151 -26.89 2.87 -4.99
N GLY A 152 -26.18 1.80 -5.39
CA GLY A 152 -25.71 0.78 -4.47
C GLY A 152 -24.73 1.31 -3.42
N LEU A 153 -23.83 2.23 -3.79
CA LEU A 153 -22.95 2.91 -2.84
C LEU A 153 -23.75 3.75 -1.83
N LEU A 154 -24.71 4.54 -2.30
CA LEU A 154 -25.54 5.39 -1.43
C LEU A 154 -26.48 4.59 -0.51
N ALA A 155 -26.84 3.35 -0.89
CA ALA A 155 -27.60 2.46 -0.02
C ALA A 155 -26.75 1.83 1.10
N GLU A 156 -25.48 1.50 0.81
CA GLU A 156 -24.63 0.76 1.75
C GLU A 156 -23.75 1.65 2.62
N LEU A 157 -23.27 2.80 2.12
CA LEU A 157 -22.38 3.70 2.87
C LEU A 157 -22.95 4.20 4.20
N PRO A 158 -24.24 4.61 4.30
CA PRO A 158 -24.84 5.03 5.57
C PRO A 158 -24.86 3.94 6.66
N ARG A 159 -24.69 2.67 6.26
CA ARG A 159 -24.72 1.53 7.17
C ARG A 159 -23.35 1.26 7.80
N ILE A 160 -22.30 1.91 7.32
CA ILE A 160 -20.93 1.76 7.85
C ILE A 160 -20.82 2.53 9.15
N LYS A 161 -20.86 1.80 10.27
CA LYS A 161 -20.59 2.36 11.60
C LYS A 161 -19.10 2.57 11.81
N TYR A 162 -18.72 3.70 12.40
CA TYR A 162 -17.36 3.99 12.80
C TYR A 162 -17.31 4.60 14.20
N GLY A 163 -16.33 4.21 15.01
CA GLY A 163 -16.26 4.57 16.41
C GLY A 163 -15.14 3.85 17.17
N PRO A 164 -15.21 3.78 18.51
CA PRO A 164 -14.28 3.00 19.33
C PRO A 164 -14.22 1.53 18.89
N VAL A 165 -13.02 0.95 18.89
CA VAL A 165 -12.74 -0.40 18.35
C VAL A 165 -13.05 -1.54 19.32
N ASP A 166 -13.35 -1.21 20.57
CA ASP A 166 -13.87 -2.12 21.60
C ASP A 166 -15.38 -2.39 21.43
N ASP A 167 -16.11 -1.54 20.69
CA ASP A 167 -17.42 -1.85 20.15
C ASP A 167 -17.28 -2.58 18.80
N LEU A 168 -17.49 -3.90 18.83
CA LEU A 168 -17.36 -4.79 17.67
C LEU A 168 -18.45 -4.57 16.59
N SER A 169 -19.46 -3.74 16.85
CA SER A 169 -20.43 -3.34 15.82
C SER A 169 -19.90 -2.28 14.86
N ASN A 170 -18.79 -1.61 15.21
CA ASN A 170 -18.12 -0.65 14.34
C ASN A 170 -17.30 -1.36 13.26
N HIS A 171 -17.47 -0.93 12.01
CA HIS A 171 -16.69 -1.40 10.88
C HIS A 171 -15.33 -0.69 10.78
N MET A 172 -15.25 0.52 11.31
CA MET A 172 -14.09 1.40 11.22
C MET A 172 -13.79 2.06 12.57
N GLY A 173 -12.51 2.29 12.84
CA GLY A 173 -12.02 3.12 13.93
C GLY A 173 -11.66 4.54 13.48
N ALA A 174 -10.85 5.22 14.30
CA ALA A 174 -10.20 6.47 13.91
C ALA A 174 -9.01 6.23 12.96
N VAL A 175 -8.58 7.28 12.25
CA VAL A 175 -7.27 7.28 11.57
C VAL A 175 -6.12 7.37 12.61
N ILE A 176 -4.92 7.01 12.19
CA ILE A 176 -3.85 6.59 13.10
C ILE A 176 -3.35 7.70 14.05
N ASP A 177 -3.28 8.94 13.58
CA ASP A 177 -2.81 10.09 14.36
C ASP A 177 -3.28 11.43 13.76
N GLU A 178 -2.96 12.52 14.46
CA GLU A 178 -3.29 13.89 14.06
C GLU A 178 -2.70 14.27 12.69
N GLY A 179 -1.49 13.78 12.37
CA GLY A 179 -0.83 14.08 11.10
C GLY A 179 -1.59 13.47 9.93
N ALA A 180 -1.99 12.20 10.08
CA ALA A 180 -2.86 11.53 9.11
C ALA A 180 -4.22 12.24 9.00
N PHE A 181 -4.84 12.60 10.12
CA PHE A 181 -6.11 13.33 10.15
C PHE A 181 -6.05 14.63 9.35
N LYS A 182 -5.10 15.52 9.68
CA LYS A 182 -4.92 16.81 9.00
C LYS A 182 -4.65 16.62 7.51
N LYS A 183 -3.82 15.64 7.14
CA LYS A 183 -3.54 15.33 5.74
C LYS A 183 -4.83 14.94 5.00
N ILE A 184 -5.58 13.97 5.53
CA ILE A 184 -6.78 13.46 4.86
C ILE A 184 -7.86 14.57 4.76
N VAL A 185 -8.08 15.31 5.84
CA VAL A 185 -8.99 16.47 5.85
C VAL A 185 -8.60 17.48 4.77
N SER A 186 -7.30 17.75 4.56
CA SER A 186 -6.86 18.67 3.50
C SER A 186 -7.27 18.22 2.09
N TYR A 187 -7.36 16.92 1.80
CA TYR A 187 -7.85 16.41 0.51
C TYR A 187 -9.38 16.55 0.37
N ILE A 188 -10.12 16.34 1.46
CA ILE A 188 -11.58 16.53 1.49
C ILE A 188 -11.91 18.00 1.27
N GLU A 189 -11.24 18.91 1.98
CA GLU A 189 -11.41 20.35 1.83
C GLU A 189 -10.97 20.84 0.44
N TYR A 190 -9.89 20.27 -0.10
CA TYR A 190 -9.49 20.55 -1.49
C TYR A 190 -10.61 20.18 -2.49
N ALA A 191 -11.27 19.03 -2.32
CA ALA A 191 -12.39 18.65 -3.18
C ALA A 191 -13.60 19.60 -3.02
N LYS A 192 -13.93 20.02 -1.79
CA LYS A 192 -15.01 21.00 -1.53
C LYS A 192 -14.72 22.36 -2.19
N ALA A 193 -13.46 22.77 -2.23
CA ALA A 193 -13.05 24.04 -2.81
C ALA A 193 -13.01 24.06 -4.35
N HIS A 194 -13.12 22.90 -5.01
CA HIS A 194 -13.07 22.76 -6.48
C HIS A 194 -14.31 22.02 -7.02
N PRO A 195 -15.53 22.55 -6.83
CA PRO A 195 -16.80 21.89 -7.21
C PRO A 195 -16.95 21.68 -8.73
N GLU A 196 -16.23 22.45 -9.53
CA GLU A 196 -16.12 22.26 -10.98
C GLU A 196 -15.42 20.94 -11.34
N GLU A 197 -14.46 20.49 -10.53
CA GLU A 197 -13.73 19.24 -10.73
C GLU A 197 -14.29 18.06 -9.92
N TYR A 198 -14.84 18.31 -8.73
CA TYR A 198 -15.23 17.26 -7.79
C TYR A 198 -16.67 17.43 -7.28
N GLU A 199 -17.38 16.31 -7.16
CA GLU A 199 -18.67 16.20 -6.47
C GLU A 199 -18.50 15.19 -5.33
N ILE A 200 -18.70 15.63 -4.08
CA ILE A 200 -18.78 14.70 -2.94
C ILE A 200 -20.14 14.03 -3.00
N ILE A 201 -20.18 12.75 -3.37
CA ILE A 201 -21.43 12.01 -3.49
C ILE A 201 -21.92 11.46 -2.16
N TYR A 202 -20.99 11.22 -1.22
CA TYR A 202 -21.27 10.74 0.12
C TYR A 202 -20.13 11.13 1.08
N GLY A 203 -20.48 11.45 2.31
CA GLY A 203 -19.56 11.73 3.40
C GLY A 203 -18.91 13.11 3.35
N GLY A 204 -17.62 13.19 3.69
CA GLY A 204 -16.88 14.46 3.78
C GLY A 204 -16.95 15.13 5.15
N HIS A 205 -17.50 14.44 6.15
CA HIS A 205 -17.48 14.85 7.55
C HIS A 205 -16.28 14.24 8.30
N TYR A 206 -15.81 14.97 9.30
CA TYR A 206 -14.69 14.57 10.15
C TYR A 206 -14.83 15.22 11.52
N ASP A 207 -14.34 14.55 12.56
CA ASP A 207 -14.36 15.00 13.94
C ASP A 207 -13.05 14.59 14.62
N SER A 208 -12.41 15.53 15.32
CA SER A 208 -11.20 15.32 16.11
C SER A 208 -11.44 15.43 17.62
N GLY A 209 -12.70 15.59 18.07
CA GLY A 209 -13.02 15.88 19.48
C GLY A 209 -12.72 14.73 20.44
N LYS A 210 -12.97 13.49 20.02
CA LYS A 210 -12.75 12.27 20.84
C LYS A 210 -11.72 11.30 20.27
N GLY A 211 -11.30 11.53 19.03
CA GLY A 211 -10.42 10.68 18.25
C GLY A 211 -10.39 11.21 16.83
N TRP A 212 -9.48 10.72 16.00
CA TRP A 212 -9.28 11.21 14.64
C TRP A 212 -10.27 10.55 13.67
N PHE A 213 -11.55 10.88 13.78
CA PHE A 213 -12.60 10.22 13.00
C PHE A 213 -12.86 10.91 11.67
N ILE A 214 -12.87 10.15 10.59
CA ILE A 214 -13.19 10.62 9.24
C ILE A 214 -14.21 9.67 8.65
N GLU A 215 -15.33 10.22 8.18
CA GLU A 215 -16.39 9.45 7.56
C GLU A 215 -15.93 8.86 6.21
N PRO A 216 -16.37 7.64 5.84
CA PRO A 216 -16.25 7.15 4.47
C PRO A 216 -16.66 8.22 3.47
N THR A 217 -15.74 8.62 2.60
CA THR A 217 -15.98 9.70 1.64
C THR A 217 -15.83 9.17 0.23
N VAL A 218 -16.86 9.33 -0.61
CA VAL A 218 -16.79 9.02 -2.04
C VAL A 218 -16.95 10.30 -2.84
N ILE A 219 -16.04 10.51 -3.78
CA ILE A 219 -15.94 11.72 -4.58
C ILE A 219 -15.99 11.34 -6.05
N LEU A 220 -16.93 11.89 -6.81
CA LEU A 220 -16.93 11.82 -8.27
C LEU A 220 -16.02 12.94 -8.81
N THR A 221 -15.12 12.62 -9.73
CA THR A 221 -14.27 13.62 -10.40
C THR A 221 -14.56 13.70 -11.89
N ARG A 222 -14.46 14.92 -12.42
CA ARG A 222 -14.47 15.21 -13.86
C ARG A 222 -13.06 15.23 -14.45
N ASN A 223 -12.03 15.24 -13.61
CA ASN A 223 -10.62 15.31 -14.00
C ASN A 223 -9.90 13.98 -13.65
N PRO A 224 -9.69 13.07 -14.62
CA PRO A 224 -9.08 11.77 -14.35
C PRO A 224 -7.57 11.84 -14.03
N LYS A 225 -6.96 13.03 -14.13
CA LYS A 225 -5.57 13.33 -13.76
C LYS A 225 -5.48 14.32 -12.60
N GLY A 226 -6.61 14.63 -11.95
CA GLY A 226 -6.68 15.54 -10.82
C GLY A 226 -5.96 15.01 -9.58
N LYS A 227 -5.71 15.89 -8.62
CA LYS A 227 -4.95 15.62 -7.39
C LYS A 227 -5.40 14.35 -6.66
N LEU A 228 -6.71 14.17 -6.50
CA LEU A 228 -7.30 13.03 -5.80
C LEU A 228 -7.15 11.71 -6.58
N MET A 229 -6.86 11.77 -7.89
CA MET A 229 -6.58 10.61 -8.74
C MET A 229 -5.08 10.30 -8.86
N THR A 230 -4.18 11.10 -8.31
CA THR A 230 -2.72 10.89 -8.51
C THR A 230 -1.97 10.70 -7.20
N GLU A 231 -2.36 11.43 -6.15
CA GLU A 231 -1.67 11.45 -4.86
C GLU A 231 -2.24 10.45 -3.85
N GLU A 232 -1.36 9.77 -3.10
CA GLU A 232 -1.76 8.85 -2.02
C GLU A 232 -2.28 9.62 -0.80
N ILE A 233 -3.54 9.36 -0.45
CA ILE A 233 -4.24 10.01 0.68
C ILE A 233 -4.01 9.23 1.97
N PHE A 234 -4.08 7.89 1.90
CA PHE A 234 -3.97 6.96 3.04
C PHE A 234 -5.08 7.17 4.09
N GLY A 235 -6.32 7.27 3.63
CA GLY A 235 -7.51 7.52 4.44
C GLY A 235 -8.78 7.03 3.75
N PRO A 236 -9.96 7.16 4.37
CA PRO A 236 -11.21 6.61 3.86
C PRO A 236 -11.82 7.50 2.78
N VAL A 237 -11.06 7.74 1.70
CA VAL A 237 -11.44 8.60 0.57
C VAL A 237 -11.26 7.82 -0.74
N VAL A 238 -12.37 7.60 -1.45
CA VAL A 238 -12.40 6.94 -2.77
C VAL A 238 -12.84 7.95 -3.82
N THR A 239 -12.07 8.04 -4.91
CA THR A 239 -12.41 8.91 -6.05
C THR A 239 -12.86 8.10 -7.24
N VAL A 240 -14.02 8.44 -7.80
CA VAL A 240 -14.63 7.78 -8.96
C VAL A 240 -14.48 8.66 -10.19
N TYR A 241 -14.06 8.07 -11.30
CA TYR A 241 -14.11 8.67 -12.63
C TYR A 241 -15.02 7.84 -13.54
N VAL A 242 -15.99 8.50 -14.18
CA VAL A 242 -16.93 7.86 -15.10
C VAL A 242 -16.46 8.08 -16.52
N TYR A 243 -16.39 7.00 -17.31
CA TYR A 243 -15.94 7.04 -18.71
C TYR A 243 -17.04 6.53 -19.65
N ASP A 244 -17.05 7.00 -20.90
CA ASP A 244 -17.97 6.49 -21.92
C ASP A 244 -17.60 5.04 -22.28
N ASP A 245 -18.59 4.14 -22.35
CA ASP A 245 -18.38 2.69 -22.53
C ASP A 245 -17.48 2.32 -23.73
N ASP A 246 -17.58 3.07 -24.83
CA ASP A 246 -16.79 2.89 -26.06
C ASP A 246 -15.31 3.32 -25.90
N LYS A 247 -14.98 4.09 -24.85
CA LYS A 247 -13.62 4.52 -24.50
C LYS A 247 -12.91 3.58 -23.53
N TYR A 248 -13.31 2.31 -23.47
CA TYR A 248 -12.71 1.32 -22.58
C TYR A 248 -11.17 1.26 -22.70
N GLU A 249 -10.63 1.12 -23.91
CA GLU A 249 -9.17 1.03 -24.12
C GLU A 249 -8.42 2.31 -23.79
N GLU A 250 -8.99 3.46 -24.17
CA GLU A 250 -8.43 4.77 -23.84
C GLU A 250 -8.36 4.94 -22.32
N THR A 251 -9.41 4.52 -21.62
CA THR A 251 -9.49 4.62 -20.17
C THR A 251 -8.54 3.63 -19.48
N LEU A 252 -8.28 2.45 -20.05
CA LEU A 252 -7.22 1.55 -19.58
C LEU A 252 -5.83 2.21 -19.68
N ARG A 253 -5.53 2.90 -20.79
CA ARG A 253 -4.28 3.68 -20.94
C ARG A 253 -4.20 4.79 -19.90
N LEU A 254 -5.29 5.55 -19.74
CA LEU A 254 -5.41 6.59 -18.72
C LEU A 254 -5.15 6.02 -17.32
N CYS A 255 -5.78 4.91 -16.93
CA CYS A 255 -5.58 4.26 -15.63
C CYS A 255 -4.10 3.92 -15.38
N ASN A 256 -3.40 3.43 -16.41
CA ASN A 256 -1.98 3.11 -16.37
C ASN A 256 -1.08 4.35 -16.22
N GLU A 257 -1.46 5.49 -16.78
CA GLU A 257 -0.66 6.73 -16.83
C GLU A 257 -0.97 7.73 -15.72
N THR A 258 -2.18 7.70 -15.15
CA THR A 258 -2.64 8.71 -14.18
C THR A 258 -1.74 8.78 -12.94
N SER A 259 -1.35 7.65 -12.37
CA SER A 259 -0.60 7.61 -11.12
C SER A 259 0.78 7.00 -11.33
N PRO A 260 1.83 7.54 -10.68
CA PRO A 260 3.16 7.00 -10.83
C PRO A 260 3.40 5.77 -9.93
N TYR A 261 2.42 5.37 -9.13
CA TYR A 261 2.43 4.15 -8.31
C TYR A 261 2.04 2.92 -9.13
N GLY A 262 2.44 1.74 -8.65
CA GLY A 262 2.27 0.46 -9.34
C GLY A 262 2.07 -0.73 -8.40
N LEU A 263 1.31 -0.53 -7.31
CA LEU A 263 1.15 -1.52 -6.24
C LEU A 263 0.07 -2.55 -6.53
N THR A 264 -1.21 -2.19 -6.38
CA THR A 264 -2.32 -3.09 -6.63
C THR A 264 -3.38 -2.50 -7.55
N GLY A 265 -4.13 -3.36 -8.22
CA GLY A 265 -5.19 -2.96 -9.13
C GLY A 265 -6.13 -4.12 -9.43
N SER A 266 -7.37 -3.80 -9.77
CA SER A 266 -8.38 -4.82 -10.07
C SER A 266 -9.18 -4.48 -11.31
N ILE A 267 -9.60 -5.51 -12.06
CA ILE A 267 -10.62 -5.41 -13.11
C ILE A 267 -11.88 -6.19 -12.69
N PHE A 268 -13.03 -5.54 -12.74
CA PHE A 268 -14.33 -6.19 -12.63
C PHE A 268 -14.95 -6.32 -14.02
N ALA A 269 -15.15 -7.56 -14.46
CA ALA A 269 -15.69 -7.90 -15.78
C ALA A 269 -16.12 -9.37 -15.83
N ARG A 270 -17.13 -9.69 -16.65
CA ARG A 270 -17.48 -11.06 -17.04
C ARG A 270 -17.02 -11.38 -18.47
N ASP A 271 -16.85 -10.36 -19.30
CA ASP A 271 -16.29 -10.50 -20.65
C ASP A 271 -14.80 -10.90 -20.58
N ARG A 272 -14.47 -12.06 -21.17
CA ARG A 272 -13.11 -12.61 -21.19
C ARG A 272 -12.14 -11.81 -22.07
N TYR A 273 -12.60 -11.23 -23.17
CA TYR A 273 -11.77 -10.40 -24.05
C TYR A 273 -11.42 -9.08 -23.35
N ALA A 274 -12.37 -8.49 -22.62
CA ALA A 274 -12.10 -7.31 -21.80
C ALA A 274 -11.06 -7.61 -20.71
N ILE A 275 -11.21 -8.71 -19.97
CA ILE A 275 -10.25 -9.12 -18.92
C ILE A 275 -8.83 -9.28 -19.48
N VAL A 276 -8.67 -10.05 -20.57
CA VAL A 276 -7.36 -10.28 -21.19
C VAL A 276 -6.76 -8.97 -21.72
N LYS A 277 -7.59 -8.07 -22.25
CA LYS A 277 -7.14 -6.76 -22.71
C LYS A 277 -6.66 -5.89 -21.55
N ALA A 278 -7.43 -5.80 -20.47
CA ALA A 278 -7.04 -5.08 -19.26
C ALA A 278 -5.74 -5.64 -18.65
N GLU A 279 -5.62 -6.96 -18.51
CA GLU A 279 -4.41 -7.62 -17.99
C GLU A 279 -3.16 -7.21 -18.78
N LYS A 280 -3.25 -7.19 -20.12
CA LYS A 280 -2.14 -6.80 -20.99
C LYS A 280 -1.80 -5.32 -20.85
N MET A 281 -2.80 -4.44 -20.88
CA MET A 281 -2.59 -2.98 -20.88
C MET A 281 -2.19 -2.45 -19.50
N LEU A 282 -2.62 -3.11 -18.42
CA LEU A 282 -2.35 -2.72 -17.04
C LEU A 282 -1.21 -3.54 -16.41
N ARG A 283 -0.49 -4.34 -17.20
CA ARG A 283 0.59 -5.24 -16.74
C ARG A 283 1.60 -4.58 -15.82
N TYR A 284 1.94 -3.32 -16.09
CA TYR A 284 2.91 -2.55 -15.31
C TYR A 284 2.27 -1.55 -14.34
N ALA A 285 0.95 -1.46 -14.30
CA ALA A 285 0.19 -0.56 -13.43
C ALA A 285 -0.08 -1.15 -12.03
N ALA A 286 0.10 -2.47 -11.87
CA ALA A 286 -0.08 -3.15 -10.58
C ALA A 286 0.87 -4.36 -10.48
N GLY A 287 1.64 -4.43 -9.40
CA GLY A 287 2.42 -5.62 -9.07
C GLY A 287 1.56 -6.76 -8.52
N ASN A 288 0.40 -6.45 -7.94
CA ASN A 288 -0.64 -7.41 -7.57
C ASN A 288 -1.95 -7.03 -8.30
N PHE A 289 -2.28 -7.79 -9.34
CA PHE A 289 -3.47 -7.58 -10.17
C PHE A 289 -4.56 -8.59 -9.84
N TYR A 290 -5.79 -8.11 -9.68
CA TYR A 290 -6.95 -8.91 -9.27
C TYR A 290 -8.02 -8.88 -10.36
N ILE A 291 -8.79 -9.97 -10.46
CA ILE A 291 -9.93 -10.07 -11.36
C ILE A 291 -11.15 -10.40 -10.51
N ASN A 292 -12.16 -9.52 -10.54
CA ASN A 292 -13.42 -9.67 -9.80
C ASN A 292 -13.28 -9.80 -8.27
N ASP A 293 -12.24 -9.21 -7.68
CA ASP A 293 -12.06 -9.06 -6.23
C ASP A 293 -11.45 -7.69 -5.93
N LYS A 294 -11.63 -7.17 -4.71
CA LYS A 294 -10.94 -5.96 -4.26
C LYS A 294 -9.41 -6.17 -4.33
N PRO A 295 -8.63 -5.13 -4.61
CA PRO A 295 -7.17 -5.24 -4.69
C PRO A 295 -6.46 -5.23 -3.33
N THR A 296 -7.13 -5.67 -2.26
CA THR A 296 -6.60 -5.73 -0.88
C THR A 296 -6.61 -7.14 -0.33
N GLY A 297 -5.82 -7.40 0.72
CA GLY A 297 -5.90 -8.63 1.49
C GLY A 297 -5.11 -9.79 0.91
N ALA A 298 -3.94 -9.51 0.33
CA ALA A 298 -2.99 -10.53 -0.08
C ALA A 298 -2.66 -11.49 1.07
N ILE A 299 -2.70 -12.79 0.77
CA ILE A 299 -2.43 -13.86 1.73
C ILE A 299 -1.02 -14.41 1.46
N VAL A 300 -0.21 -14.53 2.51
CA VAL A 300 1.15 -15.10 2.44
C VAL A 300 1.10 -16.50 1.80
N GLY A 301 2.02 -16.76 0.87
CA GLY A 301 2.08 -18.02 0.11
C GLY A 301 1.03 -18.17 -0.99
N ARG A 302 0.06 -17.24 -1.12
CA ARG A 302 -0.93 -17.24 -2.22
C ARG A 302 -0.73 -16.08 -3.18
N GLN A 303 -0.64 -14.85 -2.65
CA GLN A 303 -0.40 -13.65 -3.44
C GLN A 303 0.81 -12.89 -2.87
N PRO A 304 2.05 -13.30 -3.17
CA PRO A 304 3.23 -12.53 -2.79
C PRO A 304 3.06 -11.05 -3.11
N PHE A 305 3.28 -10.20 -2.11
CA PHE A 305 2.85 -8.81 -2.15
C PHE A 305 4.02 -7.90 -2.51
N GLY A 306 3.80 -7.00 -3.47
CA GLY A 306 4.76 -5.96 -3.81
C GLY A 306 4.42 -5.27 -5.12
N GLY A 307 4.95 -4.06 -5.29
CA GLY A 307 4.70 -3.19 -6.45
C GLY A 307 5.97 -2.60 -7.03
N SER A 308 5.93 -2.27 -8.32
CA SER A 308 7.01 -1.55 -9.01
C SER A 308 6.69 -0.05 -9.10
N ARG A 309 7.43 0.70 -9.93
CA ARG A 309 7.35 2.17 -10.02
C ARG A 309 7.64 2.81 -8.66
N TRP A 310 6.90 3.85 -8.28
CA TRP A 310 7.06 4.48 -6.96
C TRP A 310 6.43 3.70 -5.79
N SER A 311 5.99 2.46 -6.02
CA SER A 311 5.49 1.57 -4.96
C SER A 311 6.56 0.67 -4.33
N GLY A 312 7.80 0.71 -4.84
CA GLY A 312 8.93 0.07 -4.19
C GLY A 312 9.81 -0.77 -5.11
N THR A 313 10.58 -1.66 -4.48
CA THR A 313 11.56 -2.54 -5.15
C THR A 313 10.95 -3.87 -5.60
N ASN A 314 9.71 -4.16 -5.23
CA ASN A 314 8.95 -5.34 -5.64
C ASN A 314 9.64 -6.68 -5.32
N ASP A 315 10.25 -6.80 -4.13
CA ASP A 315 10.95 -8.03 -3.71
C ASP A 315 9.97 -9.13 -3.23
N LYS A 316 8.67 -8.90 -3.37
CA LYS A 316 7.58 -9.86 -3.13
C LYS A 316 7.63 -10.49 -1.74
N ALA A 317 7.42 -9.66 -0.72
CA ALA A 317 7.23 -10.12 0.65
C ALA A 317 6.13 -11.19 0.72
N GLY A 318 6.35 -12.23 1.55
CA GLY A 318 5.52 -13.44 1.56
C GLY A 318 5.91 -14.50 0.53
N SER A 319 7.09 -14.37 -0.10
CA SER A 319 7.73 -15.39 -0.93
C SER A 319 9.22 -15.51 -0.63
N TRP A 320 9.86 -16.57 -1.17
CA TRP A 320 11.30 -16.80 -1.06
C TRP A 320 12.16 -15.72 -1.73
N LEU A 321 11.59 -14.94 -2.67
CA LEU A 321 12.30 -13.86 -3.36
C LEU A 321 12.81 -12.79 -2.37
N ASN A 322 12.02 -12.46 -1.36
CA ASN A 322 12.42 -11.51 -0.32
C ASN A 322 13.59 -12.05 0.51
N LEU A 323 13.62 -13.36 0.81
CA LEU A 323 14.70 -13.98 1.59
C LEU A 323 16.03 -13.95 0.85
N LEU A 324 16.03 -14.12 -0.48
CA LEU A 324 17.24 -14.00 -1.29
C LEU A 324 17.92 -12.64 -1.16
N ARG A 325 17.14 -11.58 -0.90
CA ARG A 325 17.68 -10.23 -0.70
C ARG A 325 18.57 -10.12 0.53
N TRP A 326 18.49 -11.07 1.45
CA TRP A 326 19.25 -11.07 2.71
C TRP A 326 20.34 -12.14 2.76
N LEU A 327 20.60 -12.83 1.64
CA LEU A 327 21.62 -13.87 1.50
C LEU A 327 22.78 -13.44 0.59
N ASN A 328 24.03 -13.76 0.95
CA ASN A 328 25.19 -13.57 0.08
C ASN A 328 25.82 -14.95 -0.26
N PRO A 329 25.51 -15.54 -1.43
CA PRO A 329 25.91 -16.91 -1.74
C PRO A 329 27.42 -17.02 -1.99
N ARG A 330 28.05 -18.04 -1.41
CA ARG A 330 29.45 -18.43 -1.69
C ARG A 330 29.46 -19.76 -2.43
N THR A 331 30.20 -19.85 -3.53
CA THR A 331 30.47 -21.13 -4.22
C THR A 331 31.85 -21.64 -3.80
N ILE A 332 31.93 -22.93 -3.46
CA ILE A 332 33.18 -23.60 -3.09
C ILE A 332 33.40 -24.75 -4.07
N LYS A 333 34.56 -24.78 -4.71
CA LYS A 333 34.99 -25.88 -5.58
C LYS A 333 36.22 -26.53 -4.97
N GLU A 334 36.11 -27.81 -4.67
CA GLU A 334 37.25 -28.65 -4.30
C GLU A 334 37.67 -29.50 -5.51
N THR A 335 38.94 -29.43 -5.90
CA THR A 335 39.49 -30.28 -6.97
C THR A 335 40.39 -31.32 -6.31
N LEU A 336 39.88 -32.55 -6.17
CA LEU A 336 40.58 -33.64 -5.45
C LEU A 336 41.84 -34.13 -6.17
N VAL A 337 41.86 -34.02 -7.51
CA VAL A 337 43.02 -34.34 -8.35
C VAL A 337 43.24 -33.19 -9.34
N PRO A 338 44.02 -32.14 -8.97
CA PRO A 338 44.36 -31.06 -9.88
C PRO A 338 45.14 -31.58 -11.09
N LYS A 339 44.95 -30.97 -12.27
CA LYS A 339 45.78 -31.29 -13.45
C LYS A 339 47.26 -31.05 -13.09
N LYS A 340 48.10 -32.04 -13.41
CA LYS A 340 49.55 -31.96 -13.26
C LYS A 340 50.17 -31.33 -14.50
#